data_AF-A0A8D1P1P5-F1
#
_entry.id   AF-A0A8D1P1P5-F1
#
_cell.length_a   1.000
_cell.length_b   1.000
_cell.length_c   1.000
_cell.angle_alpha   90.00
_cell.angle_beta   90.00
_cell.angle_gamma   90.00
#
_symmetry.space_group_name_H-M   'P 1'
#
loop_
_entity.id
_entity.type
_entity.pdbx_description
1 polymer ?
#
loop_
_entity_poly.entity_id
_entity_poly.type
_entity_poly.pdbx_seq_one_letter_code
_entity_poly.pdbx_strand_id
1 'polypeptide(L)'
;MIIYRGLISHNEMFSVVYQIREIADGLCLEVEGKMVSRTEGNIDDSLIGGNASAEGPEGEGTESTVITGIDIVLNHHLQETSFTKEAYKKYIKDYMRVKPFMTGAAEQIKHILANFKNYQFFIGENMNPDGMVALLDYREDGVTPYMIFFKDGLEMEKYQCNRIETSELNPCIYGQLIYNKGTKHI
;
A
#
# COMPACT_ATOMS: atom_id res chain seq x y z
N MET A 1 -12.16 0.24 -9.97
CA MET A 1 -11.12 -0.12 -8.99
C MET A 1 -11.38 0.63 -7.70
N ILE A 2 -11.28 -0.01 -6.53
CA ILE A 2 -11.44 0.64 -5.23
C ILE A 2 -10.08 0.63 -4.53
N ILE A 3 -9.69 1.77 -3.99
CA ILE A 3 -8.42 1.99 -3.31
C ILE A 3 -8.71 2.45 -1.88
N TYR A 4 -7.97 1.91 -0.92
CA TYR A 4 -8.01 2.33 0.48
C TYR A 4 -6.80 3.21 0.77
N ARG A 5 -7.07 4.47 1.10
CA ARG A 5 -6.05 5.46 1.43
C ARG A 5 -6.00 5.72 2.92
N GLY A 6 -4.80 5.96 3.45
CA GLY A 6 -4.64 6.45 4.82
C GLY A 6 -5.33 7.80 4.98
N LEU A 7 -6.15 7.95 6.02
CA LEU A 7 -6.93 9.17 6.26
C LEU A 7 -6.07 10.44 6.40
N ILE A 8 -4.88 10.31 7.00
CA ILE A 8 -3.99 11.45 7.32
C ILE A 8 -2.91 11.61 6.26
N SER A 9 -2.29 10.51 5.82
CA SER A 9 -1.22 10.54 4.83
C SER A 9 -1.73 10.68 3.40
N HIS A 10 -3.01 10.35 3.15
CA HIS A 10 -3.62 10.20 1.82
C HIS A 10 -2.90 9.21 0.90
N ASN A 11 -1.98 8.40 1.45
CA ASN A 11 -1.25 7.40 0.71
C ASN A 11 -2.13 6.17 0.48
N GLU A 12 -1.97 5.55 -0.67
CA GLU A 12 -2.56 4.27 -0.96
C GLU A 12 -1.93 3.19 -0.06
N MET A 13 -2.78 2.49 0.69
CA MET A 13 -2.33 1.45 1.62
C MET A 13 -2.55 0.05 1.02
N PHE A 14 -3.71 -0.15 0.40
CA PHE A 14 -4.06 -1.35 -0.35
C PHE A 14 -5.26 -1.09 -1.27
N SER A 15 -5.59 -2.03 -2.14
CA SER A 15 -6.75 -1.97 -3.01
C SER A 15 -7.67 -3.19 -2.85
N VAL A 16 -8.85 -3.14 -3.45
CA VAL A 16 -9.85 -4.24 -3.37
C VAL A 16 -9.44 -5.50 -4.14
N VAL A 17 -8.28 -5.53 -4.79
CA VAL A 17 -7.78 -6.71 -5.50
C VAL A 17 -7.34 -7.83 -4.54
N TYR A 18 -7.05 -7.48 -3.29
CA TYR A 18 -6.67 -8.42 -2.24
C TYR A 18 -7.88 -9.03 -1.54
N GLN A 19 -7.66 -10.14 -0.84
CA GLN A 19 -8.70 -10.69 0.03
C GLN A 19 -8.76 -9.89 1.33
N ILE A 20 -9.84 -9.13 1.49
CA ILE A 20 -10.07 -8.27 2.66
C ILE A 20 -11.14 -8.91 3.56
N ARG A 21 -10.88 -9.00 4.86
CA ARG A 21 -11.81 -9.49 5.88
C ARG A 21 -11.97 -8.44 6.97
N GLU A 22 -13.18 -8.26 7.48
CA GLU A 22 -13.41 -7.44 8.66
C GLU A 22 -13.15 -8.29 9.92
N ILE A 23 -12.34 -7.78 10.83
CA ILE A 23 -12.01 -8.42 12.12
C ILE A 23 -12.29 -7.44 13.26
N ALA A 24 -12.24 -7.95 14.50
CA ALA A 24 -12.47 -7.17 15.72
C ALA A 24 -13.79 -6.37 15.64
N ASP A 25 -14.90 -7.05 15.36
CA ASP A 25 -16.24 -6.46 15.23
C ASP A 25 -16.33 -5.30 14.21
N GLY A 26 -15.53 -5.36 13.14
CA GLY A 26 -15.50 -4.36 12.07
C GLY A 26 -14.55 -3.19 12.32
N LEU A 27 -13.81 -3.19 13.44
CA LEU A 27 -12.83 -2.14 13.77
C LEU A 27 -11.62 -2.15 12.84
N CYS A 28 -11.22 -3.34 12.41
CA CYS A 28 -10.02 -3.54 11.62
C CYS A 28 -10.33 -4.30 10.32
N LEU A 29 -9.57 -3.97 9.29
CA LEU A 29 -9.52 -4.69 8.03
C LEU A 29 -8.25 -5.52 8.01
N GLU A 30 -8.40 -6.80 7.75
CA GLU A 30 -7.32 -7.74 7.54
C GLU A 30 -7.20 -8.02 6.04
N VAL A 31 -6.00 -7.83 5.50
CA VAL A 31 -5.72 -7.94 4.07
C VAL A 31 -4.68 -9.03 3.87
N GLU A 32 -5.07 -10.12 3.22
CA GLU A 32 -4.18 -11.24 2.93
C GLU A 32 -3.25 -10.90 1.76
N GLY A 33 -1.94 -11.04 1.98
CA GLY A 33 -0.91 -10.83 0.98
C GLY A 33 -0.26 -12.15 0.57
N LYS A 34 0.74 -12.05 -0.31
CA LYS A 34 1.55 -13.17 -0.78
C LYS A 34 3.01 -12.78 -0.84
N MET A 35 3.89 -13.72 -0.51
CA MET A 35 5.32 -13.57 -0.80
C MET A 35 5.55 -13.66 -2.31
N VAL A 36 6.23 -12.66 -2.88
CA VAL A 36 6.57 -12.60 -4.30
C VAL A 36 8.00 -12.16 -4.49
N SER A 37 8.62 -12.63 -5.57
CA SER A 37 9.95 -12.19 -6.03
C SER A 37 9.80 -11.50 -7.39
N ARG A 38 10.46 -10.36 -7.56
CA ARG A 38 10.49 -9.55 -8.80
C ARG A 38 11.92 -9.29 -9.18
N THR A 39 12.22 -9.37 -10.47
CA THR A 39 13.52 -8.95 -11.00
C THR A 39 13.40 -7.50 -11.46
N GLU A 40 14.08 -6.58 -10.78
CA GLU A 40 14.25 -5.22 -11.27
C GLU A 40 15.45 -5.15 -12.24
N GLY A 41 15.32 -4.36 -13.30
CA GLY A 41 16.41 -4.11 -14.26
C GLY A 41 16.30 -4.79 -15.63
N ASN A 42 15.24 -5.56 -15.93
CA ASN A 42 14.96 -5.98 -17.30
C ASN A 42 14.27 -4.86 -18.09
N ILE A 43 15.02 -3.81 -18.43
CA ILE A 43 14.71 -3.07 -19.65
C ILE A 43 15.25 -3.97 -20.76
N ASP A 44 14.36 -4.60 -21.51
CA ASP A 44 14.78 -5.29 -22.72
C ASP A 44 15.48 -4.25 -23.60
N ASP A 45 16.78 -4.42 -23.85
CA ASP A 45 17.56 -3.47 -24.66
C ASP A 45 16.93 -3.26 -26.06
N SER A 46 16.05 -4.16 -26.52
CA SER A 46 15.27 -3.95 -27.75
C SER A 46 14.16 -2.89 -27.65
N LEU A 47 13.75 -2.50 -26.43
CA LEU A 47 12.78 -1.42 -26.17
C LEU A 47 13.43 -0.03 -26.09
N ILE A 48 14.74 0.05 -25.87
CA ILE A 48 15.49 1.30 -26.08
C ILE A 48 15.80 1.39 -27.57
N GLY A 49 14.79 1.84 -28.34
CA GLY A 49 14.94 2.20 -29.75
C GLY A 49 15.93 3.35 -29.91
N GLY A 50 17.22 3.02 -29.92
CA GLY A 50 18.34 3.95 -30.08
C GLY A 50 19.19 3.51 -31.27
N ASN A 51 19.18 4.33 -32.31
CA ASN A 51 19.95 4.25 -33.56
C ASN A 51 21.30 3.50 -33.42
N ALA A 52 21.44 2.37 -34.12
CA ALA A 52 22.70 1.65 -34.21
C ALA A 52 23.71 2.46 -35.05
N SER A 53 24.67 3.11 -34.40
CA SER A 53 25.92 3.53 -35.05
C SER A 53 27.07 3.66 -34.06
N ALA A 54 28.09 2.83 -34.30
CA ALA A 54 29.50 2.93 -33.90
C ALA A 54 29.92 2.45 -32.49
N GLU A 55 30.46 1.23 -32.48
CA GLU A 55 31.67 0.73 -31.79
C GLU A 55 32.08 1.40 -30.46
N GLY A 56 31.90 0.66 -29.36
CA GLY A 56 32.47 0.91 -28.03
C GLY A 56 32.34 -0.34 -27.14
N PRO A 57 33.27 -0.58 -26.18
CA PRO A 57 33.53 -1.91 -25.63
C PRO A 57 32.42 -2.41 -24.70
N GLU A 58 32.26 -3.73 -24.73
CA GLU A 58 31.53 -4.63 -23.81
C GLU A 58 30.92 -3.93 -22.58
N GLY A 59 29.64 -3.57 -22.70
CA GLY A 59 28.86 -3.03 -21.61
C GLY A 59 28.69 -4.09 -20.52
N GLU A 60 29.15 -3.76 -19.31
CA GLU A 60 28.93 -4.53 -18.08
C GLU A 60 27.47 -4.96 -18.00
N GLY A 61 27.24 -6.28 -17.94
CA GLY A 61 25.93 -6.84 -17.68
C GLY A 61 25.38 -6.22 -16.40
N THR A 62 24.31 -5.43 -16.53
CA THR A 62 23.63 -4.83 -15.38
C THR A 62 23.17 -5.96 -14.47
N GLU A 63 23.68 -6.01 -13.25
CA GLU A 63 23.32 -7.04 -12.28
C GLU A 63 21.83 -6.95 -11.98
N SER A 64 21.07 -7.93 -12.49
CA SER A 64 19.64 -8.05 -12.22
C SER A 64 19.42 -8.23 -10.73
N THR A 65 18.76 -7.29 -10.07
CA THR A 65 18.47 -7.37 -8.63
C THR A 65 17.12 -8.02 -8.43
N VAL A 66 17.09 -9.18 -7.75
CA VAL A 66 15.84 -9.85 -7.38
C VAL A 66 15.37 -9.30 -6.03
N ILE A 67 14.26 -8.58 -6.05
CA ILE A 67 13.58 -8.09 -4.84
C ILE A 67 12.52 -9.10 -4.43
N THR A 68 12.61 -9.60 -3.21
CA THR A 68 11.59 -10.49 -2.62
C THR A 68 10.89 -9.77 -1.47
N GLY A 69 9.57 -9.86 -1.43
CA GLY A 69 8.77 -9.21 -0.40
C GLY A 69 7.30 -9.55 -0.52
N ILE A 70 6.49 -8.93 0.33
CA ILE A 70 5.03 -9.11 0.30
C ILE A 70 4.45 -8.25 -0.81
N ASP A 71 3.59 -8.83 -1.63
CA ASP A 71 2.99 -8.17 -2.78
C ASP A 71 2.26 -6.86 -2.44
N ILE A 72 1.55 -6.79 -1.31
CA ILE A 72 0.92 -5.55 -0.80
C ILE A 72 1.98 -4.47 -0.57
N VAL A 73 3.06 -4.81 0.15
CA VAL A 73 4.15 -3.89 0.48
C VAL A 73 4.83 -3.39 -0.79
N LEU A 74 5.14 -4.30 -1.72
CA LEU A 74 5.83 -3.96 -2.97
C LEU A 74 4.96 -3.17 -3.95
N ASN A 75 3.66 -3.45 -4.03
CA ASN A 75 2.74 -2.76 -4.95
C ASN A 75 2.38 -1.36 -4.49
N HIS A 76 2.32 -1.15 -3.17
CA HIS A 76 1.91 0.12 -2.57
C HIS A 76 3.09 0.89 -1.98
N HIS A 77 4.32 0.43 -2.25
CA HIS A 77 5.57 1.03 -1.79
C HIS A 77 5.59 1.35 -0.29
N LEU A 78 5.00 0.45 0.51
CA LEU A 78 4.92 0.62 1.95
C LEU A 78 6.32 0.53 2.56
N GLN A 79 6.59 1.42 3.52
CA GLN A 79 7.90 1.53 4.15
C GLN A 79 7.88 0.83 5.50
N GLU A 80 8.81 -0.10 5.71
CA GLU A 80 8.98 -0.74 7.01
C GLU A 80 9.46 0.29 8.03
N THR A 81 8.92 0.22 9.24
CA THR A 81 9.33 1.05 10.36
C THR A 81 9.39 0.22 11.64
N SER A 82 10.03 0.77 12.66
CA SER A 82 10.16 0.11 13.96
C SER A 82 9.67 1.01 15.07
N PHE A 83 9.01 0.40 16.06
CA PHE A 83 8.54 1.09 17.26
C PHE A 83 9.08 0.39 18.51
N THR A 84 9.35 1.18 19.56
CA THR A 84 9.30 0.63 20.91
C THR A 84 7.85 0.51 21.36
N LYS A 85 7.55 -0.41 22.28
CA LYS A 85 6.18 -0.58 22.81
C LYS A 85 5.62 0.72 23.42
N GLU A 86 6.48 1.53 24.02
CA GLU A 86 6.11 2.84 24.58
C GLU A 86 5.84 3.88 23.48
N ALA A 87 6.70 3.94 22.45
CA ALA A 87 6.51 4.84 21.31
C ALA A 87 5.21 4.51 20.56
N TYR A 88 4.93 3.23 20.31
CA TYR A 88 3.67 2.81 19.69
C TYR A 88 2.45 3.17 20.54
N LYS A 89 2.53 2.98 21.86
CA LYS A 89 1.45 3.36 22.78
C LYS A 89 1.17 4.87 22.76
N LYS A 90 2.20 5.70 22.57
CA LYS A 90 2.03 7.15 22.37
C LYS A 90 1.41 7.44 21.00
N TYR A 91 2.00 6.92 19.94
CA TYR A 91 1.51 7.06 18.57
C TYR A 91 0.03 6.72 18.46
N ILE A 92 -0.39 5.53 18.90
CA ILE A 92 -1.77 5.08 18.71
C ILE A 92 -2.77 5.92 19.51
N LYS A 93 -2.36 6.42 20.68
CA LYS A 93 -3.20 7.36 21.46
C LYS A 93 -3.39 8.67 20.73
N ASP A 94 -2.33 9.22 20.13
CA ASP A 94 -2.40 10.47 19.39
C ASP A 94 -3.19 10.29 18.08
N TYR A 95 -2.95 9.19 17.37
CA TYR A 95 -3.67 8.79 16.16
C TYR A 95 -5.18 8.65 16.40
N MET A 96 -5.59 8.02 17.51
CA MET A 96 -6.99 7.87 17.89
C MET A 96 -7.73 9.18 18.18
N ARG A 97 -7.03 10.29 18.38
CA ARG A 97 -7.66 11.59 18.64
C ARG A 97 -8.09 12.31 17.36
N VAL A 98 -7.59 11.85 16.21
CA VAL A 98 -7.85 12.49 14.91
C VAL A 98 -9.30 12.29 14.47
N LYS A 99 -9.92 11.15 14.79
CA LYS A 99 -11.35 10.90 14.61
C LYS A 99 -11.87 9.98 15.72
N PRO A 100 -13.18 10.03 16.04
CA PRO A 100 -13.79 9.05 16.92
C PRO A 100 -13.73 7.66 16.26
N PHE A 101 -12.81 6.82 16.73
CA PHE A 101 -12.80 5.41 16.39
C PHE A 101 -14.02 4.72 16.98
N MET A 102 -14.49 3.69 16.29
CA MET A 102 -15.56 2.81 16.75
C MET A 102 -15.25 2.24 18.15
N THR A 103 -16.32 1.99 18.92
CA THR A 103 -16.23 1.43 20.28
C THR A 103 -15.54 0.07 20.24
N GLY A 104 -14.56 -0.15 21.12
CA GLY A 104 -13.77 -1.38 21.19
C GLY A 104 -12.32 -1.25 20.73
N ALA A 105 -11.95 -0.13 20.09
CA ALA A 105 -10.56 0.12 19.67
C ALA A 105 -9.55 0.05 20.82
N ALA A 106 -9.94 0.45 22.03
CA ALA A 106 -9.08 0.32 23.22
C ALA A 106 -8.72 -1.14 23.55
N GLU A 107 -9.63 -2.09 23.33
CA GLU A 107 -9.37 -3.51 23.57
C GLU A 107 -8.48 -4.09 22.46
N GLN A 108 -8.76 -3.73 21.21
CA GLN A 108 -7.90 -4.10 20.08
C GLN A 108 -6.46 -3.60 20.26
N ILE A 109 -6.28 -2.38 20.77
CA ILE A 109 -4.94 -1.85 21.08
C ILE A 109 -4.25 -2.62 22.20
N LYS A 110 -4.98 -3.06 23.23
CA LYS A 110 -4.40 -3.94 24.25
C LYS A 110 -3.94 -5.26 23.64
N HIS A 111 -4.74 -5.86 22.74
CA HIS A 111 -4.37 -7.07 22.03
C HIS A 111 -3.10 -6.89 21.20
N ILE A 112 -3.02 -5.80 20.42
CA ILE A 112 -1.84 -5.46 19.63
C ILE A 112 -0.60 -5.26 20.53
N LEU A 113 -0.75 -4.55 21.65
CA LEU A 113 0.33 -4.32 22.60
C LEU A 113 0.77 -5.61 23.32
N ALA A 114 -0.13 -6.58 23.52
CA ALA A 114 0.21 -7.88 24.08
C ALA A 114 1.09 -8.69 23.12
N ASN A 115 0.76 -8.66 21.83
CA ASN A 115 1.45 -9.39 20.76
C ASN A 115 2.48 -8.53 19.99
N PHE A 116 2.91 -7.40 20.57
CA PHE A 116 3.71 -6.36 19.90
C PHE A 116 4.96 -6.87 19.17
N LYS A 117 5.59 -7.93 19.68
CA LYS A 117 6.82 -8.50 19.10
C LYS A 117 6.59 -9.33 17.83
N ASN A 118 5.35 -9.77 17.59
CA ASN A 118 5.03 -10.57 16.41
C ASN A 118 4.78 -9.68 15.20
N TYR A 119 4.30 -8.46 15.43
CA TYR A 119 3.98 -7.52 14.37
C TYR A 119 5.23 -6.83 13.81
N GLN A 120 5.29 -6.77 12.49
CA GLN A 120 6.12 -5.82 11.76
C GLN A 120 5.27 -4.60 11.39
N PHE A 121 5.86 -3.40 11.44
CA PHE A 121 5.13 -2.15 11.26
C PHE A 121 5.47 -1.56 9.90
N PHE A 122 4.44 -1.14 9.16
CA PHE A 122 4.60 -0.49 7.86
C PHE A 122 3.83 0.82 7.84
N ILE A 123 4.39 1.83 7.17
CA ILE A 123 3.76 3.12 6.92
C ILE A 123 3.62 3.35 5.41
N GLY A 124 2.79 4.32 5.04
CA GLY A 124 2.66 4.71 3.63
C GLY A 124 3.99 5.19 3.04
N GLU A 125 4.07 5.19 1.72
CA GLU A 125 5.24 5.59 0.92
C GLU A 125 5.89 6.91 1.38
N ASN A 126 5.08 7.91 1.76
CA ASN A 126 5.56 9.22 2.20
C ASN A 126 6.17 9.25 3.61
N MET A 127 6.18 8.10 4.30
CA MET A 127 6.72 7.94 5.65
C MET A 127 6.15 8.94 6.67
N ASN A 128 4.90 9.38 6.51
CA ASN A 128 4.28 10.33 7.42
C ASN A 128 4.15 9.69 8.83
N PRO A 129 4.80 10.23 9.87
CA PRO A 129 4.80 9.65 11.22
C PRO A 129 3.43 9.75 11.93
N ASP A 130 2.58 10.67 11.49
CA ASP A 130 1.21 10.82 11.96
C ASP A 130 0.23 9.96 11.14
N GLY A 131 0.71 9.31 10.08
CA GLY A 131 -0.08 8.49 9.17
C GLY A 131 -0.53 7.16 9.77
N MET A 132 -1.26 6.37 8.98
CA MET A 132 -1.65 5.01 9.33
C MET A 132 -0.41 4.11 9.43
N VAL A 133 -0.34 3.33 10.50
CA VAL A 133 0.59 2.21 10.65
C VAL A 133 -0.15 0.91 10.40
N ALA A 134 0.27 0.16 9.38
CA ALA A 134 -0.19 -1.18 9.08
C ALA A 134 0.61 -2.21 9.88
N LEU A 135 -0.06 -3.25 10.37
CA LEU A 135 0.54 -4.31 11.17
C LEU A 135 0.61 -5.58 10.33
N LEU A 136 1.81 -6.02 10.00
CA LEU A 136 2.04 -7.29 9.32
C LEU A 136 2.26 -8.41 10.33
N ASP A 137 1.59 -9.53 10.13
CA ASP A 137 1.82 -10.79 10.84
C ASP A 137 1.60 -11.98 9.87
N TYR A 138 1.89 -13.19 10.32
CA TYR A 138 1.75 -14.42 9.56
C TYR A 138 0.68 -15.31 10.16
N ARG A 139 -0.04 -16.07 9.31
CA ARG A 139 -1.03 -17.05 9.77
C ARG A 139 -0.36 -18.17 10.59
N GLU A 140 -1.18 -19.05 11.16
CA GLU A 140 -0.71 -20.24 11.89
C GLU A 140 0.18 -21.15 11.04
N ASP A 141 0.08 -21.07 9.70
CA ASP A 141 0.96 -21.77 8.76
C ASP A 141 2.40 -21.19 8.71
N GLY A 142 2.62 -19.99 9.26
CA GLY A 142 3.89 -19.27 9.26
C GLY A 142 4.35 -18.77 7.89
N VAL A 143 3.52 -18.88 6.85
CA VAL A 143 3.88 -18.61 5.44
C VAL A 143 2.98 -17.54 4.84
N THR A 144 1.68 -17.54 5.16
CA THR A 144 0.72 -16.61 4.58
C THR A 144 0.77 -15.27 5.32
N PRO A 145 1.27 -14.19 4.70
CA PRO A 145 1.30 -12.88 5.34
C PRO A 145 -0.08 -12.23 5.30
N TYR A 146 -0.43 -11.50 6.34
CA TYR A 146 -1.61 -10.64 6.35
C TYR A 146 -1.31 -9.32 7.05
N MET A 147 -1.92 -8.25 6.55
CA MET A 147 -1.77 -6.91 7.11
C MET A 147 -3.07 -6.44 7.76
N ILE A 148 -2.98 -5.90 8.97
CA ILE A 148 -4.11 -5.32 9.68
C ILE A 148 -4.05 -3.79 9.56
N PHE A 149 -5.19 -3.20 9.22
CA PHE A 149 -5.41 -1.76 9.15
C PHE A 149 -6.63 -1.37 9.99
N PHE A 150 -6.61 -0.20 10.63
CA PHE A 150 -7.82 0.31 11.29
C PHE A 150 -8.79 0.88 10.26
N LYS A 151 -10.04 0.40 10.26
CA LYS A 151 -11.04 0.78 9.25
C LYS A 151 -11.35 2.29 9.28
N ASP A 152 -11.48 2.86 10.48
CA ASP A 152 -11.77 4.30 10.66
C ASP A 152 -10.61 5.22 10.26
N GLY A 153 -9.40 4.68 10.15
CA GLY A 153 -8.22 5.42 9.68
C GLY A 153 -8.02 5.32 8.16
N LEU A 154 -8.97 4.73 7.42
CA LEU A 154 -8.93 4.62 5.97
C LEU A 154 -10.06 5.40 5.29
N GLU A 155 -9.76 5.95 4.12
CA GLU A 155 -10.74 6.49 3.19
C GLU A 155 -10.85 5.59 1.97
N MET A 156 -12.09 5.27 1.57
CA MET A 156 -12.37 4.46 0.40
C MET A 156 -12.58 5.36 -0.82
N GLU A 157 -11.74 5.21 -1.84
CA GLU A 157 -11.86 5.93 -3.11
C GLU A 157 -12.25 4.97 -4.24
N LYS A 158 -13.28 5.33 -5.01
CA LYS A 158 -13.78 4.53 -6.12
C LYS A 158 -13.37 5.15 -7.45
N TYR A 159 -12.53 4.44 -8.19
CA TYR A 159 -12.16 4.76 -9.56
C TYR A 159 -13.05 3.97 -10.53
N GLN A 160 -13.86 4.68 -11.30
CA GLN A 160 -14.56 4.10 -12.44
C GLN A 160 -13.65 4.25 -13.66
N CYS A 161 -13.22 3.13 -14.25
CA CYS A 161 -12.63 3.16 -15.59
C CYS A 161 -13.79 3.36 -16.56
N ASN A 162 -14.03 4.60 -16.97
CA ASN A 162 -14.87 4.83 -18.14
C ASN A 162 -14.09 4.30 -19.33
N ARG A 163 -14.57 3.19 -19.92
CA ARG A 163 -14.08 2.69 -21.19
C ARG A 163 -14.30 3.81 -22.21
N ILE A 164 -13.24 4.55 -22.54
CA ILE A 164 -13.24 5.38 -23.74
C ILE A 164 -13.19 4.36 -24.88
N GLU A 165 -14.31 4.16 -25.57
CA GLU A 165 -14.31 3.45 -26.84
C GLU A 165 -13.57 4.34 -27.85
N THR A 166 -12.25 4.18 -27.93
CA THR A 166 -11.42 4.92 -28.89
C THR A 166 -11.61 4.30 -30.28
N SER A 167 -12.58 4.79 -31.06
CA SER A 167 -12.50 4.61 -32.51
C SER A 167 -11.58 5.64 -33.16
N GLU A 168 -11.23 6.73 -32.50
CA GLU A 168 -10.32 7.74 -33.05
C GLU A 168 -9.55 8.46 -31.92
N LEU A 169 -8.24 8.18 -31.78
CA LEU A 169 -7.14 9.15 -31.51
C LEU A 169 -5.91 8.54 -30.80
N ASN A 170 -4.75 9.08 -31.18
CA ASN A 170 -3.36 8.63 -31.03
C ASN A 170 -2.86 8.28 -29.59
N PRO A 171 -1.83 7.42 -29.45
CA PRO A 171 -1.30 6.94 -28.16
C PRO A 171 -0.54 7.94 -27.25
N CYS A 172 -0.50 9.24 -27.57
CA CYS A 172 0.42 10.19 -26.91
C CYS A 172 -0.18 11.07 -25.79
N ILE A 173 -1.42 10.88 -25.34
CA ILE A 173 -1.98 11.68 -24.22
C ILE A 173 -2.53 10.78 -23.09
N TYR A 174 -1.69 9.87 -22.60
CA TYR A 174 -1.87 9.29 -21.27
C TYR A 174 -1.33 10.26 -20.22
N GLY A 175 -2.07 11.34 -19.99
CA GLY A 175 -1.59 12.43 -19.15
C GLY A 175 -2.65 13.46 -18.78
N GLN A 176 -3.88 13.05 -18.52
CA GLN A 176 -4.84 13.93 -17.85
C GLN A 176 -5.86 13.10 -17.06
N LEU A 177 -5.55 12.83 -15.79
CA LEU A 177 -6.50 12.28 -14.83
C LEU A 177 -7.68 13.26 -14.67
N ILE A 178 -8.88 12.81 -15.04
CA ILE A 178 -10.11 13.58 -14.89
C ILE A 178 -10.50 13.61 -13.41
N TYR A 179 -10.39 14.81 -12.81
CA TYR A 179 -10.77 15.14 -11.44
C TYR A 179 -12.28 15.43 -11.39
N ASN A 180 -13.10 14.51 -10.89
CA ASN A 180 -14.50 14.82 -10.59
C ASN A 180 -14.60 15.45 -9.18
N LYS A 181 -14.51 16.78 -9.10
CA LYS A 181 -15.10 17.51 -7.96
C LYS A 181 -16.61 17.33 -8.06
N GLY A 182 -17.21 16.72 -7.05
CA GLY A 182 -18.64 16.66 -6.90
C GLY A 182 -19.24 18.07 -6.88
N THR A 183 -19.91 18.45 -7.95
CA THR A 183 -20.90 19.53 -7.94
C THR A 183 -22.18 18.98 -7.32
N LYS A 184 -22.36 19.22 -6.02
CA LYS A 184 -23.71 19.36 -5.47
C LYS A 184 -24.16 20.79 -5.75
N HIS A 185 -25.11 20.96 -6.66
CA HIS A 185 -25.97 22.14 -6.67
C HIS A 185 -27.42 21.66 -6.60
N ILE A 186 -28.10 22.11 -5.54
CA ILE A 186 -29.55 22.26 -5.48
C ILE A 186 -29.87 23.57 -6.21
#